data_AF-A0A2T6FVF5-F1
#
_entry.id   AF-A0A2T6FVF5-F1
#
_cell.length_a   1.000
_cell.length_b   1.000
_cell.length_c   1.000
_cell.angle_alpha   90.00
_cell.angle_beta   90.00
_cell.angle_gamma   90.00
#
_symmetry.space_group_name_H-M   'P 1'
#
loop_
_entity.id
_entity.type
_entity.pdbx_description
1 polymer ?
#
loop_
_entity_poly.entity_id
_entity_poly.type
_entity_poly.pdbx_seq_one_letter_code
_entity_poly.pdbx_strand_id
1 'polypeptide(L)'
;MDYYDPEVRAQLALYVHAMSSLCMKGQMAFSLAKNMQAVFENKRRLQSALEQWEIENSDLLKAELQWLFETGVRKEFEDCQMLLSGLSDTERSGYLQSLPPGEAHTGKLHVAAYYLTRLPVKGIAAFDYSWCVYLCCAGYRRGYLSEEDQWRIVAMCVRHARIAYASWKDYTIGFAAGADFHQASSSLDHAKKYKDFFVKLLTAPESPLRQANLR
;
A
#
# COMPACT_ATOMS: atom_id res chain seq x y z
N MET A 1 -6.53 22.51 3.96
CA MET A 1 -6.06 21.98 5.26
C MET A 1 -4.73 22.66 5.49
N ASP A 2 -4.61 23.37 6.61
CA ASP A 2 -3.39 24.11 6.93
C ASP A 2 -2.39 23.13 7.56
N TYR A 3 -1.45 22.64 6.76
CA TYR A 3 -0.46 21.66 7.21
C TYR A 3 0.68 22.32 8.00
N TYR A 4 0.61 23.62 8.30
CA TYR A 4 1.48 24.28 9.26
C TYR A 4 0.96 24.16 10.69
N ASP A 5 -0.32 23.82 10.87
CA ASP A 5 -0.93 23.60 12.18
C ASP A 5 -0.38 22.31 12.85
N PRO A 6 0.29 22.42 14.01
CA PRO A 6 0.78 21.27 14.75
C PRO A 6 -0.30 20.25 15.12
N GLU A 7 -1.53 20.69 15.37
CA GLU A 7 -2.65 19.81 15.72
C GLU A 7 -3.06 18.94 14.53
N VAL A 8 -3.11 19.54 13.34
CA VAL A 8 -3.35 18.82 12.08
C VAL A 8 -2.25 17.79 11.83
N ARG A 9 -0.98 18.14 12.04
CA ARG A 9 0.15 17.20 11.90
C ARG A 9 0.07 16.06 12.90
N ALA A 10 -0.31 16.33 14.16
CA ALA A 10 -0.50 15.29 15.17
C ALA A 10 -1.59 14.30 14.76
N GLN A 11 -2.70 14.79 14.20
CA GLN A 11 -3.76 13.94 13.69
C GLN A 11 -3.32 13.11 12.46
N LEU A 12 -2.55 13.71 11.54
CA LEU A 12 -2.01 13.02 10.37
C LEU A 12 -0.97 11.96 10.76
N ALA A 13 -0.18 12.18 11.81
CA ALA A 13 0.81 11.21 12.30
C ALA A 13 0.17 9.86 12.69
N LEU A 14 -1.06 9.88 13.21
CA LEU A 14 -1.82 8.65 13.50
C LEU A 14 -2.10 7.84 12.21
N TYR A 15 -2.44 8.53 11.12
CA TYR A 15 -2.61 7.88 9.82
C TYR A 15 -1.29 7.42 9.21
N VAL A 16 -0.20 8.19 9.41
CA VAL A 16 1.14 7.76 9.00
C VAL A 16 1.46 6.41 9.62
N HIS A 17 1.28 6.27 10.94
CA HIS A 17 1.49 5.00 11.63
C HIS A 17 0.56 3.90 11.10
N ALA A 18 -0.74 4.18 10.96
CA ALA A 18 -1.72 3.21 10.49
C ALA A 18 -1.41 2.69 9.08
N MET A 19 -1.26 3.59 8.09
CA MET A 19 -1.02 3.23 6.69
C MET A 19 0.35 2.58 6.49
N SER A 20 1.38 3.09 7.16
CA SER A 20 2.76 2.59 7.05
C SER A 20 2.96 1.24 7.74
N SER A 21 2.16 0.91 8.76
CA SER A 21 2.25 -0.37 9.45
C SER A 21 2.04 -1.56 8.53
N LEU A 22 1.20 -1.41 7.50
CA LEU A 22 0.94 -2.45 6.49
C LEU A 22 2.18 -2.78 5.66
N CYS A 23 3.15 -1.87 5.54
CA CYS A 23 4.40 -2.09 4.82
C CYS A 23 5.38 -2.99 5.59
N MET A 24 5.08 -3.31 6.86
CA MET A 24 5.95 -4.15 7.69
C MET A 24 5.92 -5.62 7.24
N LYS A 25 7.08 -6.25 7.24
CA LYS A 25 7.31 -7.63 6.76
C LYS A 25 8.06 -8.45 7.81
N GLY A 26 8.00 -9.78 7.67
CA GLY A 26 8.71 -10.74 8.52
C GLY A 26 8.00 -11.10 9.83
N GLN A 27 8.61 -12.00 10.62
CA GLN A 27 8.01 -12.56 11.84
C GLN A 27 7.70 -11.51 12.92
N MET A 28 8.42 -10.38 12.91
CA MET A 28 8.22 -9.27 13.84
C MET A 28 7.32 -8.16 13.29
N ALA A 29 6.63 -8.36 12.16
CA ALA A 29 5.84 -7.32 11.50
C ALA A 29 4.86 -6.63 12.45
N PHE A 30 4.12 -7.40 13.27
CA PHE A 30 3.20 -6.81 14.24
C PHE A 30 3.90 -6.06 15.37
N SER A 31 5.07 -6.53 15.82
CA SER A 31 5.85 -5.81 16.84
C SER A 31 6.31 -4.44 16.33
N LEU A 32 6.76 -4.38 15.08
CA LEU A 32 7.15 -3.14 14.40
C LEU A 32 5.94 -2.22 14.17
N ALA A 33 4.83 -2.77 13.71
CA ALA A 33 3.59 -2.02 13.47
C ALA A 33 3.08 -1.29 14.72
N LYS A 34 3.29 -1.84 15.91
CA LYS A 34 2.91 -1.20 17.18
C LYS A 34 3.80 -0.01 17.56
N ASN A 35 5.01 0.06 17.00
CA ASN A 35 5.98 1.10 17.32
C ASN A 35 6.56 1.70 16.03
N MET A 36 5.67 2.31 15.24
CA MET A 36 6.04 2.96 13.99
C MET A 36 6.98 4.16 14.19
N GLN A 37 6.96 4.80 15.36
CA GLN A 37 7.93 5.83 15.70
C GLN A 37 9.36 5.28 15.68
N ALA A 38 9.63 4.17 16.38
CA ALA A 38 10.94 3.54 16.37
C ALA A 38 11.33 3.02 14.97
N VAL A 39 10.35 2.63 14.15
CA VAL A 39 10.58 2.29 12.73
C VAL A 39 11.14 3.49 11.96
N PHE A 40 10.56 4.68 12.12
CA PHE A 40 11.01 5.90 11.44
C PHE A 40 12.27 6.53 12.04
N GLU A 41 12.67 6.15 13.25
CA GLU A 41 13.96 6.52 13.83
C GLU A 41 15.11 5.61 13.34
N ASN A 42 14.78 4.41 12.85
CA ASN A 42 15.76 3.44 12.37
C ASN A 42 16.22 3.74 10.94
N LYS A 43 17.30 4.51 10.81
CA LYS A 43 17.89 4.91 9.51
C LYS A 43 18.17 3.74 8.57
N ARG A 44 18.68 2.61 9.07
CA ARG A 44 19.01 1.44 8.24
C ARG A 44 17.76 0.84 7.61
N ARG A 45 16.68 0.73 8.38
CA ARG A 45 15.39 0.22 7.87
C ARG A 45 14.80 1.14 6.80
N LEU A 46 14.88 2.44 7.01
CA LEU A 46 14.43 3.41 6.02
C LEU A 46 15.26 3.34 4.74
N GLN A 47 16.57 3.23 4.88
CA GLN A 47 17.48 3.05 3.75
C GLN A 47 17.17 1.76 2.97
N SER A 48 17.01 0.62 3.64
CA SER A 48 16.65 -0.63 2.97
C SER A 48 15.28 -0.59 2.27
N ALA A 49 14.35 0.21 2.77
CA ALA A 49 13.08 0.41 2.07
C ALA A 49 13.25 1.26 0.81
N LEU A 50 14.06 2.32 0.84
CA LEU A 50 14.37 3.11 -0.35
C LEU A 50 15.11 2.26 -1.39
N GLU A 51 16.07 1.44 -0.97
CA GLU A 51 16.78 0.48 -1.84
C GLU A 51 15.83 -0.54 -2.48
N GLN A 52 14.84 -1.03 -1.74
CA GLN A 52 13.82 -1.96 -2.27
C GLN A 52 12.99 -1.34 -3.41
N TRP A 53 12.91 -0.01 -3.46
CA TRP A 53 12.21 0.76 -4.48
C TRP A 53 13.19 1.44 -5.45
N GLU A 54 14.47 1.07 -5.41
CA GLU A 54 15.53 1.62 -6.28
C GLU A 54 15.68 3.15 -6.18
N ILE A 55 15.36 3.72 -5.00
CA ILE A 55 15.44 5.15 -4.73
C ILE A 55 16.79 5.51 -4.11
N GLU A 56 17.63 6.17 -4.88
CA GLU A 56 18.98 6.57 -4.44
C GLU A 56 19.09 8.07 -4.14
N ASN A 57 18.19 8.92 -4.65
CA ASN A 57 18.26 10.37 -4.54
C ASN A 57 16.87 11.05 -4.46
N SER A 58 16.87 12.37 -4.29
CA SER A 58 15.64 13.18 -4.15
C SER A 58 14.75 13.15 -5.38
N ASP A 59 15.32 13.13 -6.58
CA ASP A 59 14.55 13.18 -7.83
C ASP A 59 13.83 11.85 -8.08
N LEU A 60 14.52 10.72 -7.87
CA LEU A 60 13.92 9.39 -7.93
C LEU A 60 12.82 9.23 -6.90
N LEU A 61 13.03 9.72 -5.67
CA LEU A 61 11.98 9.69 -4.65
C LEU A 61 10.75 10.49 -5.08
N LYS A 62 10.92 11.71 -5.57
CA LYS A 62 9.80 12.56 -6.00
C LYS A 62 9.02 11.93 -7.15
N ALA A 63 9.73 11.37 -8.12
CA ALA A 63 9.13 10.64 -9.24
C ALA A 63 8.31 9.44 -8.75
N GLU A 64 8.87 8.64 -7.83
CA GLU A 64 8.18 7.46 -7.29
C GLU A 64 6.94 7.84 -6.47
N LEU A 65 7.04 8.87 -5.62
CA LEU A 65 5.90 9.36 -4.84
C LEU A 65 4.80 9.93 -5.74
N GLN A 66 5.18 10.63 -6.81
CA GLN A 66 4.22 11.12 -7.80
C GLN A 66 3.55 9.95 -8.53
N TRP A 67 4.31 8.97 -8.99
CA TRP A 67 3.77 7.78 -9.65
C TRP A 67 2.81 7.02 -8.74
N LEU A 68 3.22 6.66 -7.53
CA LEU A 68 2.36 6.00 -6.53
C LEU A 68 1.08 6.80 -6.25
N PHE A 69 1.18 8.12 -6.15
CA PHE A 69 0.04 8.97 -5.86
C PHE A 69 -0.92 9.12 -7.05
N GLU A 70 -0.43 9.25 -8.28
CA GLU A 70 -1.25 9.54 -9.47
C GLU A 70 -1.81 8.28 -10.12
N THR A 71 -0.96 7.29 -10.40
CA THR A 71 -1.33 6.08 -11.15
C THR A 71 -1.03 4.81 -10.38
N GLY A 72 0.19 4.66 -9.86
CA GLY A 72 0.64 3.55 -9.04
C GLY A 72 0.47 2.17 -9.67
N VAL A 73 0.56 1.14 -8.84
CA VAL A 73 0.32 -0.24 -9.24
C VAL A 73 -1.14 -0.45 -9.64
N ARG A 74 -2.07 0.32 -9.05
CA ARG A 74 -3.50 0.22 -9.34
C ARG A 74 -3.86 0.43 -10.81
N LYS A 75 -3.12 1.24 -11.57
CA LYS A 75 -3.45 1.48 -12.99
C LYS A 75 -3.32 0.21 -13.82
N GLU A 76 -2.21 -0.50 -13.67
CA GLU A 76 -1.99 -1.78 -14.35
C GLU A 76 -3.00 -2.85 -13.90
N PHE A 77 -3.37 -2.83 -12.62
CA PHE A 77 -4.41 -3.70 -12.09
C PHE A 77 -5.78 -3.41 -12.71
N GLU A 78 -6.16 -2.13 -12.82
CA GLU A 78 -7.40 -1.70 -13.47
C GLU A 78 -7.42 -2.13 -14.95
N ASP A 79 -6.30 -2.04 -15.66
CA ASP A 79 -6.19 -2.49 -17.05
C ASP A 79 -6.38 -4.01 -17.18
N CYS A 80 -5.78 -4.78 -16.27
CA CYS A 80 -6.01 -6.23 -16.19
C CYS A 80 -7.49 -6.54 -15.90
N GLN A 81 -8.11 -5.84 -14.96
CA GLN A 81 -9.53 -6.03 -14.64
C GLN A 81 -10.44 -5.68 -15.81
N MET A 82 -10.15 -4.59 -16.52
CA MET A 82 -10.92 -4.16 -17.68
C MET A 82 -10.90 -5.22 -18.78
N LEU A 83 -9.71 -5.73 -19.12
CA LEU A 83 -9.53 -6.84 -20.06
C LEU A 83 -10.37 -8.06 -19.64
N LEU A 84 -10.23 -8.48 -18.39
CA LEU A 84 -10.88 -9.69 -17.87
C LEU A 84 -12.40 -9.53 -17.71
N SER A 85 -12.89 -8.31 -17.51
CA SER A 85 -14.32 -8.01 -17.35
C SER A 85 -15.10 -8.11 -18.66
N GLY A 86 -14.42 -7.96 -19.80
CA GLY A 86 -15.01 -8.14 -21.12
C GLY A 86 -15.19 -9.61 -21.54
N LEU A 87 -14.65 -10.55 -20.77
CA LEU A 87 -14.72 -11.98 -21.04
C LEU A 87 -15.80 -12.65 -20.17
N SER A 88 -16.53 -13.62 -20.73
CA SER A 88 -17.34 -14.53 -19.94
C SER A 88 -16.48 -15.39 -19.00
N ASP A 89 -17.09 -16.03 -18.00
CA ASP A 89 -16.38 -16.91 -17.06
C ASP A 89 -15.61 -18.03 -17.77
N THR A 90 -16.18 -18.61 -18.83
CA THR A 90 -15.56 -19.67 -19.62
C THR A 90 -14.39 -19.14 -20.45
N GLU A 91 -14.57 -18.01 -21.15
CA GLU A 91 -13.52 -17.38 -21.96
C GLU A 91 -12.36 -16.91 -21.08
N ARG A 92 -12.66 -16.31 -19.93
CA ARG A 92 -11.66 -15.88 -18.96
C ARG A 92 -10.84 -17.04 -18.43
N SER A 93 -11.49 -18.15 -18.09
CA SER A 93 -10.81 -19.35 -17.61
C SER A 93 -9.91 -19.95 -18.69
N GLY A 94 -10.39 -20.04 -19.93
CA GLY A 94 -9.59 -20.48 -21.08
C GLY A 94 -8.40 -19.56 -21.38
N TYR A 95 -8.63 -18.24 -21.36
CA TYR A 95 -7.58 -17.24 -21.55
C TYR A 95 -6.47 -17.40 -20.49
N LEU A 96 -6.82 -17.44 -19.20
CA LEU A 96 -5.84 -17.59 -18.12
C LEU A 96 -5.06 -18.91 -18.21
N GLN A 97 -5.69 -20.01 -18.62
CA GLN A 97 -5.01 -21.30 -18.82
C GLN A 97 -4.06 -21.31 -20.01
N SER A 98 -4.30 -20.46 -21.01
CA SER A 98 -3.45 -20.35 -22.20
C SER A 98 -2.17 -19.53 -21.97
N LEU A 99 -2.10 -18.80 -20.86
CA LEU A 99 -0.96 -17.93 -20.56
C LEU A 99 0.30 -18.74 -20.18
N PRO A 100 1.49 -18.27 -20.57
CA PRO A 100 2.75 -18.90 -20.21
C PRO A 100 2.95 -18.85 -18.68
N PRO A 101 3.18 -20.01 -18.01
CA PRO A 101 3.40 -20.03 -16.58
C PRO A 101 4.74 -19.38 -16.20
N GLY A 102 4.81 -18.81 -15.00
CA GLY A 102 6.05 -18.22 -14.46
C GLY A 102 6.35 -16.79 -14.91
N GLU A 103 5.61 -16.25 -15.88
CA GLU A 103 5.72 -14.84 -16.25
C GLU A 103 5.01 -13.92 -15.24
N ALA A 104 5.63 -12.78 -14.93
CA ALA A 104 5.06 -11.81 -14.00
C ALA A 104 3.68 -11.30 -14.46
N HIS A 105 3.49 -11.09 -15.76
CA HIS A 105 2.20 -10.67 -16.31
C HIS A 105 1.11 -11.73 -16.10
N THR A 106 1.44 -13.01 -16.30
CA THR A 106 0.54 -14.13 -16.01
C THR A 106 0.12 -14.14 -14.53
N GLY A 107 1.08 -13.98 -13.62
CA GLY A 107 0.80 -13.88 -12.18
C GLY A 107 -0.16 -12.73 -11.85
N LYS A 108 0.09 -11.54 -12.41
CA LYS A 108 -0.76 -10.36 -12.25
C LYS A 108 -2.18 -10.58 -12.77
N LEU A 109 -2.35 -11.19 -13.94
CA LEU A 109 -3.68 -11.50 -14.49
C LEU A 109 -4.46 -12.49 -13.62
N HIS A 110 -3.79 -13.50 -13.05
CA HIS A 110 -4.41 -14.42 -12.09
C HIS A 110 -4.88 -13.68 -10.82
N VAL A 111 -4.05 -12.78 -10.29
CA VAL A 111 -4.43 -11.96 -9.12
C VAL A 111 -5.61 -11.04 -9.45
N ALA A 112 -5.56 -10.35 -10.59
CA ALA A 112 -6.65 -9.47 -11.04
C ALA A 112 -7.97 -10.24 -11.23
N ALA A 113 -7.91 -11.43 -11.83
CA ALA A 113 -9.08 -12.30 -12.00
C ALA A 113 -9.65 -12.75 -10.65
N TYR A 114 -8.79 -13.14 -9.70
CA TYR A 114 -9.22 -13.55 -8.37
C TYR A 114 -9.98 -12.43 -7.63
N TYR A 115 -9.49 -11.20 -7.74
CA TYR A 115 -10.02 -10.04 -7.00
C TYR A 115 -11.14 -9.30 -7.74
N LEU A 116 -11.48 -9.68 -8.97
CA LEU A 116 -12.42 -8.95 -9.85
C LEU A 116 -13.74 -8.55 -9.19
N THR A 117 -14.32 -9.42 -8.37
CA THR A 117 -15.61 -9.20 -7.68
C THR A 117 -15.47 -9.09 -6.17
N ARG A 118 -14.24 -9.02 -5.65
CA ARG A 118 -13.93 -9.16 -4.22
C ARG A 118 -13.35 -7.90 -3.58
N LEU A 119 -13.07 -6.86 -4.37
CA LEU A 119 -12.50 -5.62 -3.88
C LEU A 119 -13.53 -4.49 -3.79
N PRO A 120 -13.31 -3.53 -2.88
CA PRO A 120 -14.03 -2.25 -2.92
C PRO A 120 -13.77 -1.50 -4.23
N VAL A 121 -14.62 -0.53 -4.55
CA VAL A 121 -14.62 0.22 -5.82
C VAL A 121 -13.25 0.81 -6.20
N LYS A 122 -12.42 1.18 -5.22
CA LYS A 122 -11.08 1.72 -5.46
C LYS A 122 -9.95 0.68 -5.52
N GLY A 123 -10.31 -0.60 -5.63
CA GLY A 123 -9.40 -1.70 -5.90
C GLY A 123 -8.24 -1.76 -4.92
N ILE A 124 -7.02 -1.71 -5.47
CA ILE A 124 -5.77 -1.91 -4.76
C ILE A 124 -5.05 -0.62 -4.34
N ALA A 125 -5.68 0.55 -4.48
CA ALA A 125 -5.05 1.85 -4.21
C ALA A 125 -4.45 2.01 -2.80
N ALA A 126 -4.95 1.26 -1.81
CA ALA A 126 -4.39 1.19 -0.47
C ALA A 126 -2.91 0.77 -0.45
N PHE A 127 -2.48 -0.11 -1.36
CA PHE A 127 -1.08 -0.48 -1.51
C PHE A 127 -0.23 0.74 -1.87
N ASP A 128 -0.66 1.48 -2.89
CA ASP A 128 0.06 2.66 -3.39
C ASP A 128 0.12 3.76 -2.33
N TYR A 129 -1.01 4.09 -1.69
CA TYR A 129 -1.05 5.13 -0.66
C TYR A 129 -0.22 4.76 0.57
N SER A 130 -0.21 3.50 0.99
CA SER A 130 0.60 3.04 2.11
C SER A 130 2.10 3.17 1.83
N TRP A 131 2.54 2.74 0.64
CA TRP A 131 3.95 2.89 0.25
C TRP A 131 4.33 4.34 0.00
N CYS A 132 3.44 5.14 -0.60
CA CYS A 132 3.66 6.58 -0.78
C CYS A 132 3.90 7.27 0.56
N VAL A 133 3.06 7.01 1.57
CA VAL A 133 3.23 7.57 2.92
C VAL A 133 4.53 7.07 3.58
N TYR A 134 4.82 5.78 3.49
CA TYR A 134 6.02 5.19 4.09
C TYR A 134 7.31 5.79 3.48
N LEU A 135 7.41 5.80 2.16
CA LEU A 135 8.57 6.31 1.42
C LEU A 135 8.72 7.82 1.58
N CYS A 136 7.61 8.56 1.66
CA CYS A 136 7.62 9.99 1.93
C CYS A 136 8.26 10.29 3.31
N CYS A 137 7.86 9.55 4.34
CA CYS A 137 8.47 9.68 5.67
C CYS A 137 9.93 9.22 5.69
N ALA A 138 10.26 8.14 4.98
CA ALA A 138 11.64 7.68 4.83
C ALA A 138 12.52 8.75 4.17
N GLY A 139 12.05 9.33 3.07
CA GLY A 139 12.73 10.37 2.31
C GLY A 139 12.98 11.63 3.12
N TYR A 140 11.98 12.12 3.85
CA TYR A 140 12.17 13.24 4.79
C TYR A 140 13.28 12.95 5.81
N ARG A 141 13.24 11.77 6.46
CA ARG A 141 14.26 11.36 7.44
C ARG A 141 15.66 11.18 6.84
N ARG A 142 15.77 11.01 5.52
CA ARG A 142 17.04 10.95 4.78
C ARG A 142 17.46 12.28 4.16
N GLY A 143 16.65 13.34 4.31
CA GLY A 143 16.92 14.68 3.78
C GLY A 143 16.58 14.85 2.30
N TYR A 144 15.79 13.94 1.72
CA TYR A 144 15.40 13.99 0.30
C TYR A 144 14.15 14.85 0.06
N LEU A 145 13.41 15.17 1.13
CA LEU A 145 12.21 16.01 1.12
C LEU A 145 12.27 17.02 2.24
N SER A 146 11.62 18.16 2.02
CA SER A 146 11.30 19.12 3.08
C SER A 146 10.21 18.55 4.00
N GLU A 147 10.11 19.09 5.21
CA GLU A 147 9.02 18.73 6.13
C GLU A 147 7.65 19.13 5.57
N GLU A 148 7.59 20.28 4.89
CA GLU A 148 6.36 20.78 4.26
C GLU A 148 5.87 19.83 3.16
N ASP A 149 6.76 19.40 2.28
CA ASP A 149 6.43 18.42 1.23
C ASP A 149 5.95 17.11 1.84
N GLN A 150 6.57 16.66 2.92
CA GLN A 150 6.16 15.44 3.61
C GLN A 150 4.70 15.54 4.06
N TRP A 151 4.36 16.57 4.83
CA TRP A 151 3.01 16.70 5.38
C TRP A 151 1.96 16.96 4.31
N ARG A 152 2.31 17.69 3.23
CA ARG A 152 1.44 17.89 2.07
C ARG A 152 1.10 16.55 1.39
N ILE A 153 2.11 15.73 1.11
CA ILE A 153 1.92 14.41 0.47
C ILE A 153 1.14 13.47 1.38
N VAL A 154 1.47 13.42 2.67
CA VAL A 154 0.74 12.61 3.66
C VAL A 154 -0.73 13.01 3.69
N ALA A 155 -1.04 14.31 3.79
CA ALA A 155 -2.42 14.78 3.84
C ALA A 155 -3.21 14.43 2.56
N MET A 156 -2.57 14.52 1.39
CA MET A 156 -3.17 14.11 0.12
C MET A 156 -3.48 12.60 0.11
N CYS A 157 -2.53 11.76 0.50
CA CYS A 157 -2.73 10.31 0.57
C CYS A 157 -3.83 9.93 1.57
N VAL A 158 -3.83 10.53 2.76
CA VAL A 158 -4.86 10.29 3.79
C VAL A 158 -6.24 10.70 3.27
N ARG A 159 -6.36 11.88 2.67
CA ARG A 159 -7.62 12.34 2.09
C ARG A 159 -8.14 11.37 1.03
N HIS A 160 -7.27 10.93 0.11
CA HIS A 160 -7.65 9.99 -0.95
C HIS A 160 -8.02 8.61 -0.39
N ALA A 161 -7.29 8.11 0.60
CA ALA A 161 -7.59 6.86 1.29
C ALA A 161 -8.97 6.88 1.96
N ARG A 162 -9.32 7.96 2.67
CA ARG A 162 -10.62 8.11 3.35
C ARG A 162 -11.81 8.20 2.37
N ILE A 163 -11.59 8.81 1.20
CA ILE A 163 -12.57 8.82 0.11
C ILE A 163 -12.72 7.40 -0.46
N ALA A 164 -11.60 6.72 -0.68
CA ALA A 164 -11.53 5.45 -1.39
C ALA A 164 -12.07 4.25 -0.61
N TYR A 165 -11.91 4.24 0.71
CA TYR A 165 -12.21 3.09 1.56
C TYR A 165 -13.19 3.45 2.67
N ALA A 166 -14.13 2.55 2.95
CA ALA A 166 -15.14 2.75 3.98
C ALA A 166 -14.64 2.38 5.38
N SER A 167 -13.64 1.51 5.47
CA SER A 167 -13.10 1.00 6.72
C SER A 167 -11.64 0.57 6.57
N TRP A 168 -10.93 0.42 7.71
CA TRP A 168 -9.60 -0.18 7.72
C TRP A 168 -9.58 -1.64 7.24
N LYS A 169 -10.70 -2.36 7.38
CA LYS A 169 -10.85 -3.71 6.84
C LYS A 169 -10.76 -3.67 5.31
N ASP A 170 -11.53 -2.80 4.67
CA ASP A 170 -11.51 -2.67 3.19
C ASP A 170 -10.15 -2.15 2.70
N TYR A 171 -9.56 -1.21 3.45
CA TYR A 171 -8.21 -0.71 3.17
C TYR A 171 -7.16 -1.83 3.24
N THR A 172 -7.21 -2.67 4.28
CA THR A 172 -6.28 -3.80 4.46
C THR A 172 -6.45 -4.86 3.37
N ILE A 173 -7.69 -5.13 2.95
CA ILE A 173 -7.97 -6.03 1.82
C ILE A 173 -7.38 -5.45 0.52
N GLY A 174 -7.61 -4.16 0.25
CA GLY A 174 -7.02 -3.49 -0.92
C GLY A 174 -5.49 -3.51 -0.90
N PHE A 175 -4.88 -3.31 0.27
CA PHE A 175 -3.43 -3.39 0.45
C PHE A 175 -2.91 -4.80 0.16
N ALA A 176 -3.52 -5.83 0.75
CA ALA A 176 -3.10 -7.22 0.56
C ALA A 176 -3.20 -7.64 -0.92
N ALA A 177 -4.29 -7.27 -1.59
CA ALA A 177 -4.47 -7.53 -3.01
C ALA A 177 -3.44 -6.79 -3.88
N GLY A 178 -3.13 -5.53 -3.57
CA GLY A 178 -2.09 -4.80 -4.26
C GLY A 178 -0.70 -5.39 -4.05
N ALA A 179 -0.42 -5.90 -2.85
CA ALA A 179 0.83 -6.58 -2.56
C ALA A 179 0.98 -7.91 -3.31
N ASP A 180 -0.09 -8.72 -3.40
CA ASP A 180 -0.11 -9.93 -4.23
C ASP A 180 0.15 -9.59 -5.71
N PHE A 181 -0.51 -8.55 -6.23
CA PHE A 181 -0.40 -8.11 -7.62
C PHE A 181 0.99 -7.56 -7.94
N HIS A 182 1.53 -6.69 -7.08
CA HIS A 182 2.86 -6.11 -7.26
C HIS A 182 3.96 -7.18 -7.26
N GLN A 183 3.83 -8.22 -6.41
CA GLN A 183 4.74 -9.37 -6.39
C GLN A 183 4.51 -10.36 -7.55
N ALA A 184 3.46 -10.17 -8.35
CA ALA A 184 3.05 -11.09 -9.41
C ALA A 184 2.89 -12.55 -8.94
N SER A 185 2.47 -12.76 -7.69
CA SER A 185 2.27 -14.10 -7.14
C SER A 185 0.89 -14.63 -7.53
N SER A 186 0.85 -15.58 -8.47
CA SER A 186 -0.40 -16.23 -8.90
C SER A 186 -1.13 -16.97 -7.77
N SER A 187 -0.44 -17.29 -6.67
CA SER A 187 -0.96 -18.06 -5.53
C SER A 187 -1.43 -17.21 -4.35
N LEU A 188 -1.47 -15.87 -4.47
CA LEU A 188 -1.86 -14.95 -3.39
C LEU A 188 -0.97 -15.12 -2.15
N ASP A 189 0.34 -15.28 -2.37
CA ASP A 189 1.27 -15.65 -1.32
C ASP A 189 1.34 -14.58 -0.22
N HIS A 190 1.19 -13.30 -0.57
CA HIS A 190 1.28 -12.22 0.41
C HIS A 190 0.08 -12.25 1.36
N ALA A 191 -1.14 -12.29 0.81
CA ALA A 191 -2.35 -12.37 1.61
C ALA A 191 -2.36 -13.60 2.53
N LYS A 192 -1.90 -14.77 2.03
CA LYS A 192 -1.79 -16.00 2.82
C LYS A 192 -0.73 -15.89 3.91
N LYS A 193 0.48 -15.46 3.56
CA LYS A 193 1.63 -15.37 4.46
C LYS A 193 1.41 -14.39 5.60
N TYR A 194 0.71 -13.28 5.34
CA TYR A 194 0.52 -12.20 6.31
C TYR A 194 -0.90 -12.15 6.89
N LYS A 195 -1.73 -13.17 6.68
CA LYS A 195 -3.11 -13.23 7.19
C LYS A 195 -3.19 -12.93 8.70
N ASP A 196 -2.41 -13.63 9.52
CA ASP A 196 -2.44 -13.44 10.98
C ASP A 196 -1.95 -12.04 11.40
N PHE A 197 -1.01 -11.47 10.64
CA PHE A 197 -0.55 -10.11 10.86
C PHE A 197 -1.67 -9.09 10.56
N PHE A 198 -2.37 -9.24 9.43
CA PHE A 198 -3.51 -8.38 9.09
C PHE A 198 -4.66 -8.51 10.08
N VAL A 199 -4.97 -9.73 10.54
CA VAL A 199 -5.96 -9.94 11.60
C VAL A 199 -5.56 -9.19 12.86
N LYS A 200 -4.31 -9.33 13.32
CA LYS A 200 -3.82 -8.61 14.50
C LYS A 200 -3.87 -7.09 14.30
N LEU A 201 -3.50 -6.57 13.14
CA LEU A 201 -3.65 -5.15 12.82
C LEU A 201 -5.11 -4.68 12.90
N LEU A 202 -6.09 -5.51 12.55
CA LEU A 202 -7.49 -5.10 12.59
C LEU A 202 -8.12 -5.24 13.98
N THR A 203 -7.68 -6.20 14.79
CA THR A 203 -8.39 -6.57 16.03
C THR A 203 -7.65 -6.19 17.32
N ALA A 204 -6.32 -6.18 17.32
CA ALA A 204 -5.54 -5.99 18.54
C ALA A 204 -5.75 -4.57 19.12
N PRO A 205 -5.95 -4.42 20.44
CA PRO A 205 -6.17 -3.12 21.07
C PRO A 205 -5.07 -2.10 20.79
N GLU A 206 -3.83 -2.55 20.74
CA GLU A 206 -2.64 -1.73 20.55
C GLU A 206 -2.29 -1.47 19.08
N SER A 207 -3.16 -1.88 18.15
CA SER A 207 -2.95 -1.64 16.73
C SER A 207 -3.01 -0.15 16.37
N PRO A 208 -2.11 0.34 15.48
CA PRO A 208 -2.20 1.70 14.97
C PRO A 208 -3.49 1.96 14.17
N LEU A 209 -4.10 0.93 13.56
CA LEU A 209 -5.38 1.09 12.83
C LEU A 209 -6.54 1.48 13.76
N ARG A 210 -6.43 1.23 15.07
CA ARG A 210 -7.45 1.62 16.05
C ARG A 210 -7.29 3.06 16.56
N GLN A 211 -6.15 3.68 16.28
CA GLN A 211 -5.81 5.03 16.75
C GLN A 211 -6.25 6.11 15.75
N ALA A 212 -6.46 5.76 14.48
CA ALA A 212 -6.98 6.65 13.46
C ALA A 212 -8.30 6.09 12.93
N ASN A 213 -9.30 6.95 12.71
CA ASN A 213 -10.55 6.51 12.08
C ASN A 213 -10.53 6.83 10.59
N LEU A 214 -10.63 5.82 9.73
CA LEU A 214 -10.67 6.03 8.28
C LEU A 214 -11.98 6.70 7.84
N ARG A 215 -13.09 6.51 8.58
CA ARG A 215 -14.36 7.23 8.37
C ARG A 215 -15.04 7.61 9.69
#